data_AF-A0A3D5CCU8-F1
#
_entry.id   AF-A0A3D5CCU8-F1
#
_cell.length_a   1.000
_cell.length_b   1.000
_cell.length_c   1.000
_cell.angle_alpha   90.00
_cell.angle_beta   90.00
_cell.angle_gamma   90.00
#
_symmetry.space_group_name_H-M   'P 1'
#
loop_
_entity.id
_entity.type
_entity.pdbx_description
1 polymer ?
#
loop_
_entity_poly.entity_id
_entity_poly.type
_entity_poly.pdbx_seq_one_letter_code
_entity_poly.pdbx_strand_id
1 'polypeptide(L)'
;MSTTGDSEATTTTAATETSTTNRKQPFPQGFLDTISTGWAERPETLPPARSRAAFAARRRHALSAAFPGERLVFPAGELKQRSNDTDYRFRAHSAFAHLTGWGSDAEPGAILVMDPLPDGGHEAVLYFRERADRTTAEFYADASIGEFWIGPRPALAGVAADLGIRTDHIAAFAPADGERVVDVDADLTRAVSEMRLIKDEDEIAQMREAVAVTAAGFDDIVADLPRIARHPRGERIVEGVFHLRARSDGN
;
A
#
# COMPACT_ATOMS: atom_id res chain seq x y z
N MET A 1 49.90 -13.43 -30.99
CA MET A 1 50.03 -12.37 -29.95
C MET A 1 49.71 -11.03 -30.62
N SER A 2 49.00 -10.14 -29.93
CA SER A 2 48.18 -9.02 -30.44
C SER A 2 46.80 -9.50 -30.93
N THR A 3 45.64 -8.98 -30.52
CA THR A 3 45.19 -7.61 -30.14
C THR A 3 44.00 -7.71 -29.15
N THR A 4 44.01 -7.00 -28.00
CA THR A 4 43.30 -5.73 -27.70
C THR A 4 41.76 -5.78 -27.74
N GLY A 5 41.14 -5.43 -26.60
CA GLY A 5 39.76 -4.94 -26.55
C GLY A 5 38.94 -5.42 -25.35
N ASP A 6 39.33 -5.07 -24.13
CA ASP A 6 38.49 -5.24 -22.95
C ASP A 6 37.59 -4.00 -22.84
N SER A 7 36.28 -4.20 -22.97
CA SER A 7 35.27 -3.15 -22.82
C SER A 7 34.19 -3.73 -21.90
N GLU A 8 34.34 -3.48 -20.61
CA GLU A 8 33.33 -3.77 -19.59
C GLU A 8 32.05 -2.99 -19.92
N ALA A 9 31.03 -3.72 -20.37
CA ALA A 9 29.70 -3.20 -20.56
C ALA A 9 28.97 -3.15 -19.21
N THR A 10 28.92 -1.96 -18.61
CA THR A 10 27.99 -1.61 -17.53
C THR A 10 26.56 -1.89 -17.99
N THR A 11 25.95 -2.95 -17.46
CA THR A 11 24.55 -3.28 -17.73
C THR A 11 23.68 -2.48 -16.77
N THR A 12 23.26 -1.29 -17.21
CA THR A 12 22.15 -0.56 -16.60
C THR A 12 20.86 -1.32 -16.91
N THR A 13 20.30 -2.01 -15.91
CA THR A 13 18.97 -2.63 -16.03
C THR A 13 17.92 -1.52 -16.04
N ALA A 14 17.53 -1.10 -17.24
CA ALA A 14 16.34 -0.27 -17.44
C ALA A 14 15.10 -1.05 -17.01
N ALA A 15 14.32 -0.50 -16.08
CA ALA A 15 12.99 -0.99 -15.76
C ALA A 15 12.17 -1.01 -17.06
N THR A 16 11.76 -2.19 -17.50
CA THR A 16 10.96 -2.34 -18.71
C THR A 16 9.51 -2.01 -18.36
N GLU A 17 9.05 -0.81 -18.74
CA GLU A 17 7.63 -0.45 -18.72
C GLU A 17 6.84 -1.45 -19.56
N THR A 18 6.13 -2.37 -18.89
CA THR A 18 5.30 -3.36 -19.57
C THR A 18 3.89 -2.77 -19.74
N SER A 19 3.77 -1.68 -20.48
CA SER A 19 2.45 -1.17 -20.87
C SER A 19 1.97 -1.95 -22.10
N THR A 20 0.95 -2.78 -21.94
CA THR A 20 0.23 -3.36 -23.08
C THR A 20 -0.59 -2.25 -23.75
N THR A 21 0.05 -1.45 -24.60
CA THR A 21 -0.58 -0.35 -25.35
C THR A 21 -1.36 -0.86 -26.56
N ASN A 22 -2.49 -1.53 -26.31
CA ASN A 22 -3.50 -1.80 -27.35
C ASN A 22 -4.53 -0.66 -27.50
N ARG A 23 -4.37 0.45 -26.75
CA ARG A 23 -5.34 1.54 -26.70
C ARG A 23 -4.87 2.71 -27.56
N LYS A 24 -5.64 3.00 -28.62
CA LYS A 24 -5.38 4.08 -29.57
C LYS A 24 -5.71 5.43 -28.94
N GLN A 25 -4.67 6.15 -28.54
CA GLN A 25 -4.69 7.60 -28.38
C GLN A 25 -4.31 8.25 -29.72
N PRO A 26 -4.82 9.46 -30.06
CA PRO A 26 -5.67 10.33 -29.23
C PRO A 26 -7.18 10.02 -29.34
N PHE A 27 -7.94 10.35 -28.29
CA PHE A 27 -9.41 10.28 -28.28
C PHE A 27 -10.06 11.47 -29.02
N PRO A 28 -11.24 11.28 -29.66
CA PRO A 28 -11.95 12.37 -30.34
C PRO A 28 -12.57 13.36 -29.34
N GLN A 29 -12.60 14.65 -29.70
CA GLN A 29 -13.06 15.73 -28.80
C GLN A 29 -14.48 15.53 -28.26
N GLY A 30 -15.42 15.07 -29.09
CA GLY A 30 -16.80 14.83 -28.63
C GLY A 30 -16.91 13.77 -27.53
N PHE A 31 -15.97 12.80 -27.48
CA PHE A 31 -15.88 11.87 -26.37
C PHE A 31 -15.38 12.57 -25.10
N LEU A 32 -14.33 13.40 -25.21
CA LEU A 32 -13.75 14.17 -24.10
C LEU A 32 -14.77 15.12 -23.44
N ASP A 33 -15.56 15.81 -24.27
CA ASP A 33 -16.59 16.75 -23.80
C ASP A 33 -17.70 16.02 -23.03
N THR A 34 -18.02 14.79 -23.45
CA THR A 34 -19.08 13.99 -22.82
C THR A 34 -18.59 13.29 -21.55
N ILE A 35 -17.40 12.65 -21.59
CA ILE A 35 -16.89 11.84 -20.47
C ILE A 35 -16.50 12.68 -19.26
N SER A 36 -16.25 13.98 -19.42
CA SER A 36 -15.87 14.90 -18.34
C SER A 36 -17.05 15.50 -17.57
N THR A 37 -18.30 15.30 -18.03
CA THR A 37 -19.50 15.94 -17.46
C THR A 37 -20.57 14.92 -17.04
N GLY A 38 -21.59 15.37 -16.30
CA GLY A 38 -22.73 14.51 -15.89
C GLY A 38 -22.46 13.55 -14.71
N TRP A 39 -21.28 13.62 -14.09
CA TRP A 39 -20.96 12.84 -12.90
C TRP A 39 -21.60 13.43 -11.65
N ALA A 40 -22.09 12.57 -10.75
CA ALA A 40 -22.61 12.99 -9.46
C ALA A 40 -21.54 13.73 -8.64
N GLU A 41 -21.97 14.78 -7.93
CA GLU A 41 -21.17 15.45 -6.92
C GLU A 41 -20.78 14.44 -5.84
N ARG A 42 -19.53 14.54 -5.37
CA ARG A 42 -19.06 13.78 -4.22
C ARG A 42 -18.59 14.78 -3.18
N PRO A 43 -19.37 15.02 -2.11
CA PRO A 43 -18.93 15.91 -1.05
C PRO A 43 -17.66 15.32 -0.41
N GLU A 44 -16.66 16.17 -0.25
CA GLU A 44 -15.46 15.81 0.50
C GLU A 44 -15.85 15.77 1.98
N THR A 45 -15.67 14.61 2.59
CA THR A 45 -15.92 14.41 4.02
C THR A 45 -14.61 14.01 4.65
N LEU A 46 -14.23 14.72 5.72
CA LEU A 46 -13.05 14.39 6.50
C LEU A 46 -13.46 13.33 7.54
N PRO A 47 -12.95 12.09 7.44
CA PRO A 47 -13.22 11.08 8.45
C PRO A 47 -12.55 11.47 9.79
N PRO A 48 -13.05 10.97 10.93
CA PRO A 48 -12.30 11.03 12.17
C PRO A 48 -11.02 10.21 12.04
N ALA A 49 -9.98 10.57 12.81
CA ALA A 49 -8.76 9.79 12.85
C ALA A 49 -9.04 8.35 13.31
N ARG A 50 -8.50 7.35 12.60
CA ARG A 50 -8.61 5.95 13.01
C ARG A 50 -7.93 5.72 14.35
N SER A 51 -8.42 4.74 15.09
CA SER A 51 -7.91 4.38 16.42
C SER A 51 -6.40 4.15 16.46
N ARG A 52 -5.83 3.62 15.37
CA ARG A 52 -4.40 3.30 15.25
C ARG A 52 -3.50 4.50 14.97
N ALA A 53 -4.05 5.65 14.57
CA ALA A 53 -3.28 6.83 14.16
C ALA A 53 -2.30 7.30 15.26
N ALA A 54 -2.78 7.33 16.51
CA ALA A 54 -1.96 7.73 17.65
C ALA A 54 -0.82 6.74 17.95
N PHE A 55 -1.03 5.43 17.74
CA PHE A 55 0.01 4.41 17.90
C PHE A 55 1.08 4.55 16.81
N ALA A 56 0.65 4.70 15.56
CA ALA A 56 1.53 4.98 14.42
C ALA A 56 2.39 6.24 14.64
N ALA A 57 1.82 7.31 15.19
CA ALA A 57 2.55 8.53 15.53
C ALA A 57 3.65 8.29 16.59
N ARG A 58 3.39 7.50 17.64
CA ARG A 58 4.41 7.15 18.64
C ARG A 58 5.55 6.34 18.05
N ARG A 59 5.25 5.41 17.14
CA ARG A 59 6.25 4.60 16.43
C ARG A 59 7.15 5.47 15.55
N ARG A 60 6.56 6.41 14.79
CA ARG A 60 7.32 7.41 14.02
C ARG A 60 8.19 8.29 14.92
N HIS A 61 7.68 8.73 16.08
CA HIS A 61 8.47 9.50 17.05
C HIS A 61 9.68 8.70 17.58
N ALA A 62 9.51 7.40 17.88
CA ALA A 62 10.62 6.54 18.31
C ALA A 62 11.69 6.39 17.22
N LEU A 63 11.30 6.20 15.95
CA LEU A 63 12.21 6.19 14.81
C LEU A 63 12.93 7.52 14.64
N SER A 64 12.18 8.62 14.78
CA SER A 64 12.72 9.98 14.69
C SER A 64 13.83 10.23 15.72
N ALA A 65 13.73 9.64 16.91
CA ALA A 65 14.77 9.75 17.93
C ALA A 65 15.98 8.83 17.65
N ALA A 66 15.79 7.72 16.95
CA ALA A 66 16.84 6.76 16.63
C ALA A 66 17.74 7.18 15.45
N PHE A 67 17.20 8.00 14.53
CA PHE A 67 17.90 8.44 13.32
C PHE A 67 17.90 9.98 13.19
N PRO A 68 18.50 10.71 14.15
CA PRO A 68 18.46 12.17 14.13
C PRO A 68 19.19 12.75 12.92
N GLY A 69 18.53 13.67 12.20
CA GLY A 69 19.15 14.39 11.07
C GLY A 69 19.20 13.58 9.77
N GLU A 70 18.61 12.40 9.72
CA GLU A 70 18.65 11.51 8.56
C GLU A 70 17.26 11.41 7.90
N ARG A 71 17.19 11.51 6.57
CA ARG A 71 15.92 11.32 5.86
C ARG A 71 15.58 9.84 5.77
N LEU A 72 14.39 9.45 6.23
CA LEU A 72 13.92 8.05 6.22
C LEU A 72 12.77 7.86 5.24
N VAL A 73 12.83 6.81 4.44
CA VAL A 73 11.87 6.51 3.37
C VAL A 73 11.34 5.09 3.52
N PHE A 74 10.01 4.97 3.49
CA PHE A 74 9.29 3.71 3.67
C PHE A 74 8.32 3.51 2.48
N PRO A 75 8.72 2.77 1.44
CA PRO A 75 7.82 2.45 0.33
C PRO A 75 6.71 1.46 0.78
N ALA A 76 5.48 1.67 0.32
CA ALA A 76 4.39 0.70 0.47
C ALA A 76 4.57 -0.52 -0.43
N GLY A 77 5.31 -0.37 -1.53
CA GLY A 77 5.48 -1.39 -2.56
C GLY A 77 4.46 -1.27 -3.70
N GLU A 78 4.64 -2.10 -4.71
CA GLU A 78 3.87 -2.08 -5.96
C GLU A 78 2.96 -3.31 -6.08
N LEU A 79 1.99 -3.23 -6.99
CA LEU A 79 1.24 -4.40 -7.44
C LEU A 79 2.19 -5.49 -7.97
N LYS A 80 1.79 -6.74 -7.78
CA LYS A 80 2.53 -7.91 -8.24
C LYS A 80 1.71 -8.67 -9.27
N GLN A 81 2.27 -8.80 -10.46
CA GLN A 81 1.65 -9.55 -11.55
C GLN A 81 1.39 -10.99 -11.14
N ARG A 82 0.16 -11.46 -11.39
CA ARG A 82 -0.26 -12.85 -11.21
C ARG A 82 -0.25 -13.60 -12.52
N SER A 83 -0.89 -13.05 -13.55
CA SER A 83 -0.93 -13.63 -14.90
C SER A 83 -1.35 -12.56 -15.90
N ASN A 84 -0.52 -12.31 -16.91
CA ASN A 84 -0.78 -11.28 -17.92
C ASN A 84 -1.12 -9.92 -17.28
N ASP A 85 -2.23 -9.30 -17.65
CA ASP A 85 -2.73 -8.02 -17.13
C ASP A 85 -3.50 -8.15 -15.81
N THR A 86 -3.36 -9.27 -15.09
CA THR A 86 -3.98 -9.47 -13.76
C THR A 86 -2.93 -9.51 -12.66
N ASP A 87 -3.19 -8.75 -11.59
CA ASP A 87 -2.36 -8.69 -10.40
C ASP A 87 -2.90 -9.52 -9.24
N TYR A 88 -2.04 -9.84 -8.29
CA TYR A 88 -2.45 -10.25 -6.95
C TYR A 88 -3.12 -9.08 -6.24
N ARG A 89 -3.93 -9.38 -5.22
CA ARG A 89 -4.42 -8.36 -4.29
C ARG A 89 -3.23 -7.64 -3.68
N PHE A 90 -3.28 -6.31 -3.69
CA PHE A 90 -2.23 -5.50 -3.11
C PHE A 90 -2.09 -5.78 -1.61
N ARG A 91 -0.86 -5.78 -1.14
CA ARG A 91 -0.51 -5.86 0.27
C ARG A 91 0.68 -4.94 0.51
N ALA A 92 0.46 -3.88 1.28
CA ALA A 92 1.52 -2.94 1.60
C ALA A 92 2.65 -3.59 2.41
N HIS A 93 3.84 -3.01 2.27
CA HIS A 93 5.02 -3.37 3.04
C HIS A 93 4.75 -3.26 4.55
N SER A 94 5.25 -4.20 5.33
CA SER A 94 4.87 -4.30 6.74
C SER A 94 5.39 -3.13 7.58
N ALA A 95 6.57 -2.59 7.27
CA ALA A 95 7.08 -1.40 7.96
C ALA A 95 6.23 -0.16 7.63
N PHE A 96 5.85 0.01 6.36
CA PHE A 96 4.97 1.09 5.93
C PHE A 96 3.61 1.00 6.64
N ALA A 97 2.97 -0.17 6.62
CA ALA A 97 1.68 -0.38 7.28
C ALA A 97 1.75 -0.13 8.79
N HIS A 98 2.85 -0.56 9.44
CA HIS A 98 3.08 -0.36 10.88
C HIS A 98 3.29 1.12 11.26
N LEU A 99 3.96 1.90 10.41
CA LEU A 99 4.28 3.31 10.66
C LEU A 99 3.20 4.30 10.21
N THR A 100 2.32 3.90 9.30
CA THR A 100 1.18 4.70 8.85
C THR A 100 -0.11 4.34 9.56
N GLY A 101 -0.30 3.07 9.91
CA GLY A 101 -1.58 2.53 10.36
C GLY A 101 -2.60 2.35 9.23
N TRP A 102 -2.20 2.57 7.96
CA TRP A 102 -3.11 2.52 6.81
C TRP A 102 -3.54 1.09 6.45
N GLY A 103 -2.58 0.15 6.48
CA GLY A 103 -2.88 -1.29 6.37
C GLY A 103 -3.26 -1.73 4.96
N SER A 104 -4.36 -2.49 4.85
CA SER A 104 -4.89 -3.06 3.60
C SER A 104 -5.54 -2.02 2.67
N ASP A 105 -5.93 -0.86 3.20
CA ASP A 105 -6.53 0.23 2.43
C ASP A 105 -5.47 1.09 1.70
N ALA A 106 -4.18 0.76 1.84
CA ALA A 106 -3.09 1.52 1.27
C ALA A 106 -3.07 1.44 -0.26
N GLU A 107 -2.71 2.55 -0.88
CA GLU A 107 -2.54 2.62 -2.33
C GLU A 107 -1.16 2.05 -2.73
N PRO A 108 -1.10 1.24 -3.81
CA PRO A 108 0.17 0.84 -4.42
C PRO A 108 1.02 2.06 -4.80
N GLY A 109 2.34 1.94 -4.61
CA GLY A 109 3.29 3.02 -4.90
C GLY A 109 3.28 4.19 -3.91
N ALA A 110 2.49 4.11 -2.82
CA ALA A 110 2.57 5.10 -1.75
C ALA A 110 3.93 5.04 -1.02
N ILE A 111 4.38 6.18 -0.50
CA ILE A 111 5.67 6.34 0.17
C ILE A 111 5.49 7.21 1.40
N LEU A 112 5.83 6.68 2.58
CA LEU A 112 5.98 7.49 3.78
C LEU A 112 7.41 8.02 3.83
N VAL A 113 7.57 9.32 4.00
CA VAL A 113 8.87 9.97 4.19
C VAL A 113 8.88 10.65 5.56
N MET A 114 10.01 10.56 6.25
CA MET A 114 10.30 11.33 7.45
C MET A 114 11.49 12.23 7.14
N ASP A 115 11.23 13.53 6.96
CA ASP A 115 12.25 14.54 6.68
C ASP A 115 12.75 15.15 7.99
N PRO A 116 14.08 15.21 8.22
CA PRO A 116 14.62 15.75 9.45
C PRO A 116 14.38 17.26 9.56
N LEU A 117 14.00 17.73 10.74
CA LEU A 117 13.77 19.15 11.00
C LEU A 117 15.03 19.84 11.54
N PRO A 118 15.25 21.14 11.24
CA PRO A 118 16.40 21.89 11.74
C PRO A 118 16.53 21.90 13.26
N ASP A 119 15.39 21.94 13.96
CA ASP A 119 15.31 21.98 15.43
C ASP A 119 15.30 20.57 16.06
N GLY A 120 15.52 19.53 15.26
CA GLY A 120 15.46 18.13 15.66
C GLY A 120 14.08 17.48 15.45
N GLY A 121 14.07 16.15 15.42
CA GLY A 121 12.89 15.38 15.06
C GLY A 121 12.68 15.28 13.55
N HIS A 122 11.51 14.78 13.14
CA HIS A 122 11.14 14.67 11.73
C HIS A 122 9.73 15.18 11.48
N GLU A 123 9.51 15.75 10.30
CA GLU A 123 8.19 15.88 9.70
C GLU A 123 7.87 14.62 8.90
N ALA A 124 6.70 14.02 9.15
CA ALA A 124 6.24 12.84 8.41
C ALA A 124 5.25 13.25 7.32
N VAL A 125 5.55 12.91 6.07
CA VAL A 125 4.70 13.15 4.90
C VAL A 125 4.43 11.83 4.17
N LEU A 126 3.16 11.54 3.94
CA LEU A 126 2.70 10.40 3.16
C LEU A 126 2.40 10.82 1.72
N TYR A 127 3.25 10.40 0.81
CA TYR A 127 3.09 10.63 -0.63
C TYR A 127 2.32 9.49 -1.26
N PHE A 128 1.24 9.78 -1.98
CA PHE A 128 0.53 8.79 -2.78
C PHE A 128 -0.18 9.45 -3.96
N ARG A 129 -0.58 8.64 -4.94
CA ARG A 129 -1.31 9.16 -6.10
C ARG A 129 -2.77 9.35 -5.72
N GLU A 130 -3.17 10.59 -5.50
CA GLU A 130 -4.55 10.92 -5.16
C GLU A 130 -5.50 10.74 -6.34
N ARG A 131 -6.80 10.86 -6.07
CA ARG A 131 -7.87 10.87 -7.08
C ARG A 131 -7.52 11.73 -8.30
N ALA A 132 -7.57 11.13 -9.48
CA ALA A 132 -7.53 11.87 -10.74
C ALA A 132 -8.80 12.74 -10.89
N ASP A 133 -8.64 13.98 -11.34
CA ASP A 133 -9.77 14.80 -11.75
C ASP A 133 -10.46 14.13 -12.95
N ARG A 134 -11.80 14.11 -12.93
CA ARG A 134 -12.67 13.53 -13.98
C ARG A 134 -12.52 14.21 -15.33
N THR A 135 -11.89 15.39 -15.36
CA THR A 135 -11.55 16.11 -16.59
C THR A 135 -10.21 15.68 -17.20
N THR A 136 -9.42 14.86 -16.49
CA THR A 136 -8.07 14.45 -16.93
C THR A 136 -8.08 13.13 -17.68
N ALA A 137 -7.12 12.95 -18.58
CA ALA A 137 -6.94 11.68 -19.28
C ALA A 137 -6.67 10.51 -18.32
N GLU A 138 -6.02 10.76 -17.19
CA GLU A 138 -5.78 9.75 -16.15
C GLU A 138 -7.07 9.09 -15.66
N PHE A 139 -8.18 9.82 -15.57
CA PHE A 139 -9.45 9.30 -15.09
C PHE A 139 -10.00 8.13 -15.93
N TYR A 140 -9.90 8.19 -17.27
CA TYR A 140 -10.54 7.25 -18.18
C TYR A 140 -9.59 6.49 -19.12
N ALA A 141 -8.40 7.02 -19.40
CA ALA A 141 -7.47 6.43 -20.37
C ALA A 141 -6.63 5.29 -19.78
N ASP A 142 -6.28 5.39 -18.50
CA ASP A 142 -5.42 4.43 -17.82
C ASP A 142 -6.27 3.45 -17.01
N ALA A 143 -6.23 2.16 -17.35
CA ALA A 143 -6.95 1.13 -16.58
C ALA A 143 -6.21 0.66 -15.33
N SER A 144 -4.93 1.00 -15.18
CA SER A 144 -4.15 0.68 -13.99
C SER A 144 -4.40 1.66 -12.84
N ILE A 145 -4.71 2.93 -13.14
CA ILE A 145 -4.87 3.99 -12.12
C ILE A 145 -6.14 4.85 -12.27
N GLY A 146 -6.85 4.78 -13.40
CA GLY A 146 -8.01 5.60 -13.65
C GLY A 146 -9.22 5.16 -12.86
N GLU A 147 -9.85 6.08 -12.12
CA GLU A 147 -10.99 5.74 -11.24
C GLU A 147 -12.18 5.14 -11.99
N PHE A 148 -12.32 5.44 -13.29
CA PHE A 148 -13.34 4.82 -14.13
C PHE A 148 -13.22 3.28 -14.14
N TRP A 149 -12.00 2.76 -13.98
CA TRP A 149 -11.69 1.33 -14.07
C TRP A 149 -11.56 0.67 -12.70
N ILE A 150 -10.83 1.30 -11.78
CA ILE A 150 -10.46 0.70 -10.49
C ILE A 150 -11.32 1.18 -9.31
N GLY A 151 -12.26 2.09 -9.58
CA GLY A 151 -13.08 2.72 -8.55
C GLY A 151 -12.41 3.93 -7.90
N PRO A 152 -13.05 4.50 -6.88
CA PRO A 152 -12.60 5.76 -6.29
C PRO A 152 -11.30 5.60 -5.51
N ARG A 153 -10.38 6.56 -5.69
CA ARG A 153 -9.20 6.71 -4.83
C ARG A 153 -9.48 7.67 -3.67
N PRO A 154 -8.81 7.49 -2.53
CA PRO A 154 -8.98 8.39 -1.40
C PRO A 154 -8.35 9.75 -1.71
N ALA A 155 -8.98 10.82 -1.23
CA ALA A 155 -8.45 12.19 -1.35
C ALA A 155 -7.36 12.43 -0.31
N LEU A 156 -6.38 13.28 -0.62
CA LEU A 156 -5.27 13.62 0.29
C LEU A 156 -5.79 14.04 1.67
N ALA A 157 -6.72 15.01 1.72
CA ALA A 157 -7.24 15.52 2.98
C ALA A 157 -7.99 14.45 3.80
N GLY A 158 -8.69 13.53 3.13
CA GLY A 158 -9.35 12.41 3.78
C GLY A 158 -8.36 11.44 4.44
N VAL A 159 -7.30 11.06 3.74
CA VAL A 159 -6.23 10.20 4.29
C VAL A 159 -5.46 10.91 5.40
N ALA A 160 -5.21 12.21 5.25
CA ALA A 160 -4.54 13.00 6.28
C ALA A 160 -5.35 13.03 7.59
N ALA A 161 -6.66 13.25 7.49
CA ALA A 161 -7.57 13.27 8.63
C ALA A 161 -7.68 11.88 9.30
N ASP A 162 -7.78 10.82 8.49
CA ASP A 162 -7.86 9.44 8.95
C ASP A 162 -6.58 8.98 9.67
N LEU A 163 -5.42 9.16 9.05
CA LEU A 163 -4.15 8.64 9.58
C LEU A 163 -3.45 9.59 10.56
N GLY A 164 -3.86 10.87 10.61
CA GLY A 164 -3.17 11.90 11.38
C GLY A 164 -1.74 12.13 10.88
N ILE A 165 -1.54 12.12 9.56
CA ILE A 165 -0.24 12.32 8.88
C ILE A 165 -0.45 13.36 7.77
N ARG A 166 0.51 14.27 7.57
CA ARG A 166 0.49 15.16 6.40
C ARG A 166 0.57 14.30 5.14
N THR A 167 -0.22 14.62 4.13
CA THR A 167 -0.21 13.92 2.84
C THR A 167 0.16 14.88 1.73
N ASP A 168 0.79 14.35 0.67
CA ASP A 168 1.08 15.12 -0.54
C ASP A 168 0.96 14.22 -1.77
N HIS A 169 0.83 14.82 -2.95
CA HIS A 169 0.73 14.06 -4.18
C HIS A 169 2.07 13.38 -4.50
N ILE A 170 2.06 12.15 -5.01
CA ILE A 170 3.29 11.39 -5.34
C ILE A 170 4.22 12.12 -6.32
N ALA A 171 3.69 13.02 -7.16
CA ALA A 171 4.51 13.83 -8.06
C ALA A 171 5.39 14.87 -7.34
N ALA A 172 5.07 15.21 -6.09
CA ALA A 172 5.88 16.08 -5.24
C ALA A 172 6.99 15.32 -4.49
N PHE A 173 6.96 13.98 -4.50
CA PHE A 173 8.06 13.18 -3.95
C PHE A 173 9.27 13.27 -4.86
N ALA A 174 10.42 13.60 -4.27
CA ALA A 174 11.72 13.53 -4.91
C ALA A 174 12.68 12.72 -4.02
N PRO A 175 13.39 11.73 -4.55
CA PRO A 175 14.46 11.05 -3.82
C PRO A 175 15.61 12.02 -3.56
N ALA A 176 16.30 11.83 -2.43
CA ALA A 176 17.45 12.65 -2.03
C ALA A 176 18.68 11.77 -1.80
N ASP A 177 19.86 12.32 -2.09
CA ASP A 177 21.12 11.63 -1.83
C ASP A 177 21.31 11.41 -0.33
N GLY A 178 21.72 10.20 0.04
CA GLY A 178 21.98 9.83 1.43
C GLY A 178 20.74 9.52 2.27
N GLU A 179 19.54 9.43 1.65
CA GLU A 179 18.35 8.96 2.35
C GLU A 179 18.45 7.46 2.69
N ARG A 180 17.87 7.07 3.83
CA ARG A 180 17.75 5.66 4.21
C ARG A 180 16.40 5.14 3.75
N VAL A 181 16.43 4.15 2.86
CA VAL A 181 15.22 3.50 2.36
C VAL A 181 15.09 2.11 2.98
N VAL A 182 13.91 1.77 3.50
CA VAL A 182 13.63 0.41 3.98
C VAL A 182 13.86 -0.61 2.86
N ASP A 183 14.43 -1.76 3.22
CA ASP A 183 14.91 -2.84 2.34
C ASP A 183 16.14 -2.49 1.47
N VAL A 184 16.63 -1.25 1.52
CA VAL A 184 17.90 -0.83 0.89
C VAL A 184 18.97 -0.58 1.95
N ASP A 185 18.64 0.20 2.99
CA ASP A 185 19.51 0.47 4.12
C ASP A 185 19.32 -0.58 5.22
N ALA A 186 20.40 -1.27 5.59
CA ALA A 186 20.36 -2.38 6.53
C ALA A 186 20.03 -1.94 7.96
N ASP A 187 20.47 -0.76 8.38
CA ASP A 187 20.23 -0.26 9.74
C ASP A 187 18.77 0.15 9.94
N LEU A 188 18.19 0.87 8.98
CA LEU A 188 16.78 1.24 9.00
C LEU A 188 15.90 0.00 8.93
N THR A 189 16.21 -0.95 8.05
CA THR A 189 15.46 -2.22 7.90
C THR A 189 15.47 -3.04 9.19
N ARG A 190 16.63 -3.10 9.86
CA ARG A 190 16.76 -3.74 11.17
C ARG A 190 15.95 -3.00 12.23
N ALA A 191 16.07 -1.67 12.32
CA ALA A 191 15.38 -0.89 13.33
C ALA A 191 13.85 -1.01 13.25
N VAL A 192 13.27 -0.95 12.05
CA VAL A 192 11.81 -1.14 11.89
C VAL A 192 11.36 -2.58 12.19
N SER A 193 12.25 -3.56 11.97
CA SER A 193 11.97 -4.96 12.29
C SER A 193 12.02 -5.21 13.79
N GLU A 194 13.03 -4.66 14.48
CA GLU A 194 13.18 -4.75 15.94
C GLU A 194 12.05 -4.02 16.66
N MET A 195 11.62 -2.86 16.16
CA MET A 195 10.47 -2.14 16.70
C MET A 195 9.20 -2.99 16.72
N ARG A 196 9.00 -3.86 15.72
CA ARG A 196 7.83 -4.75 15.60
C ARG A 196 7.94 -6.02 16.45
N LEU A 197 9.08 -6.26 17.12
CA LEU A 197 9.23 -7.40 18.02
C LEU A 197 8.42 -7.23 19.29
N ILE A 198 8.34 -6.01 19.83
CA ILE A 198 7.59 -5.68 21.05
C ILE A 198 6.30 -4.97 20.63
N LYS A 199 5.17 -5.55 21.00
CA LYS A 199 3.85 -5.13 20.52
C LYS A 199 3.29 -4.09 21.47
N ASP A 200 2.72 -3.03 20.93
CA ASP A 200 1.94 -2.10 21.73
C ASP A 200 0.52 -2.60 21.98
N GLU A 201 -0.27 -1.80 22.70
CA GLU A 201 -1.61 -2.19 23.14
C GLU A 201 -2.58 -2.39 21.97
N ASP A 202 -2.44 -1.62 20.88
CA ASP A 202 -3.25 -1.79 19.67
C ASP A 202 -2.88 -3.09 18.97
N GLU A 203 -1.59 -3.35 18.76
CA GLU A 203 -1.13 -4.60 18.12
C GLU A 203 -1.57 -5.84 18.91
N ILE A 204 -1.46 -5.81 20.24
CA ILE A 204 -1.93 -6.90 21.09
C ILE A 204 -3.44 -7.09 20.94
N ALA A 205 -4.22 -6.01 20.90
CA ALA A 205 -5.66 -6.09 20.69
C ALA A 205 -6.00 -6.71 19.32
N GLN A 206 -5.32 -6.29 18.24
CA GLN A 206 -5.51 -6.85 16.90
C GLN A 206 -5.11 -8.33 16.83
N MET A 207 -4.01 -8.71 17.49
CA MET A 207 -3.59 -10.12 17.54
C MET A 207 -4.61 -10.99 18.28
N ARG A 208 -5.19 -10.48 19.38
CA ARG A 208 -6.26 -11.19 20.11
C ARG A 208 -7.49 -11.39 19.24
N GLU A 209 -7.89 -10.35 18.50
CA GLU A 209 -9.01 -10.43 17.57
C GLU A 209 -8.75 -11.46 16.46
N ALA A 210 -7.57 -11.41 15.84
CA ALA A 210 -7.18 -12.36 14.80
C ALA A 210 -7.20 -13.82 15.32
N VAL A 211 -6.75 -14.05 16.56
CA VAL A 211 -6.83 -15.36 17.22
C VAL A 211 -8.28 -15.78 17.47
N ALA A 212 -9.14 -14.87 17.94
CA ALA A 212 -10.55 -15.17 18.19
C ALA A 212 -11.29 -15.54 16.90
N VAL A 213 -11.12 -14.77 15.83
CA VAL A 213 -11.71 -15.08 14.51
C VAL A 213 -11.18 -16.40 13.96
N THR A 214 -9.88 -16.67 14.14
CA THR A 214 -9.26 -17.94 13.71
C THR A 214 -9.85 -19.13 14.48
N ALA A 215 -10.02 -19.00 15.80
CA ALA A 215 -10.62 -20.04 16.64
C ALA A 215 -12.07 -20.34 16.21
N ALA A 216 -12.87 -19.30 15.96
CA ALA A 216 -14.24 -19.47 15.43
C ALA A 216 -14.25 -20.21 14.08
N GLY A 217 -13.29 -19.91 13.19
CA GLY A 217 -13.13 -20.65 11.93
C GLY A 217 -12.80 -22.14 12.11
N PHE A 218 -12.06 -22.50 13.16
CA PHE A 218 -11.83 -23.91 13.51
C PHE A 218 -13.07 -24.57 14.11
N ASP A 219 -13.84 -23.86 14.93
CA ASP A 219 -15.12 -24.36 15.47
C ASP A 219 -16.10 -24.69 14.33
N ASP A 220 -16.14 -23.88 13.27
CA ASP A 220 -16.94 -24.16 12.08
C ASP A 220 -16.51 -25.43 11.35
N ILE A 221 -15.19 -25.63 11.20
CA ILE A 221 -14.65 -26.84 10.60
C ILE A 221 -15.11 -28.04 11.43
N VAL A 222 -14.96 -27.99 12.76
CA VAL A 222 -15.33 -29.08 13.67
C VAL A 222 -16.82 -29.41 13.55
N ALA A 223 -17.68 -28.39 13.48
CA ALA A 223 -19.12 -28.56 13.28
C ALA A 223 -19.45 -29.24 11.94
N ASP A 224 -18.69 -28.94 10.88
CA ASP A 224 -18.92 -29.47 9.52
C ASP A 224 -18.15 -30.77 9.22
N LEU A 225 -17.32 -31.26 10.15
CA LEU A 225 -16.51 -32.48 9.99
C LEU A 225 -17.31 -33.70 9.49
N PRO A 226 -18.54 -33.99 9.97
CA PRO A 226 -19.31 -35.13 9.47
C PRO A 226 -19.61 -35.08 7.97
N ARG A 227 -19.78 -33.88 7.40
CA ARG A 227 -20.00 -33.68 5.96
C ARG A 227 -18.67 -33.77 5.21
N ILE A 228 -17.64 -33.10 5.74
CA ILE A 228 -16.27 -33.08 5.19
C ILE A 228 -15.74 -34.50 5.01
N ALA A 229 -15.83 -35.33 6.05
CA ALA A 229 -15.28 -36.69 6.07
C ALA A 229 -15.94 -37.65 5.06
N ARG A 230 -17.17 -37.35 4.63
CA ARG A 230 -17.90 -38.14 3.63
C ARG A 230 -17.62 -37.71 2.20
N HIS A 231 -16.96 -36.57 2.00
CA HIS A 231 -16.71 -36.02 0.68
C HIS A 231 -15.32 -36.44 0.16
N PRO A 232 -15.21 -36.95 -1.10
CA PRO A 232 -13.92 -37.36 -1.68
C PRO A 232 -12.86 -36.25 -1.76
N ARG A 233 -13.28 -34.99 -1.66
CA ARG A 233 -12.41 -33.79 -1.62
C ARG A 233 -12.62 -32.99 -0.33
N GLY A 234 -12.71 -33.67 0.81
CA GLY A 234 -12.99 -33.05 2.12
C GLY A 234 -12.05 -31.89 2.44
N GLU A 235 -10.77 -31.98 2.11
CA GLU A 235 -9.78 -30.91 2.35
C GLU A 235 -10.16 -29.56 1.70
N ARG A 236 -10.72 -29.58 0.49
CA ARG A 236 -11.21 -28.34 -0.17
C ARG A 236 -12.42 -27.75 0.53
N ILE A 237 -13.21 -28.60 1.17
CA ILE A 237 -14.36 -28.16 1.96
C ILE A 237 -13.87 -27.53 3.27
N VAL A 238 -12.86 -28.11 3.93
CA VAL A 238 -12.20 -27.50 5.11
C VAL A 238 -11.73 -26.09 4.79
N GLU A 239 -10.97 -25.93 3.69
CA GLU A 239 -10.51 -24.62 3.24
C GLU A 239 -11.67 -23.66 2.95
N GLY A 240 -12.73 -24.15 2.28
CA GLY A 240 -13.91 -23.35 1.96
C GLY A 240 -14.68 -22.86 3.20
N VAL A 241 -14.87 -23.71 4.19
CA VAL A 241 -15.53 -23.37 5.47
C VAL A 241 -14.71 -22.33 6.22
N PHE A 242 -13.39 -22.52 6.32
CA PHE A 242 -12.51 -21.57 6.98
C PHE A 242 -12.49 -20.20 6.27
N HIS A 243 -12.37 -20.20 4.94
CA HIS A 243 -12.39 -18.96 4.15
C HIS A 243 -13.73 -18.24 4.16
N LEU A 244 -14.85 -18.95 4.36
CA LEU A 244 -16.16 -18.32 4.49
C LEU A 244 -16.18 -17.39 5.70
N ARG A 245 -15.74 -17.87 6.88
CA ARG A 245 -15.61 -17.08 8.11
C ARG A 245 -14.73 -15.86 7.90
N ALA A 246 -13.54 -16.07 7.33
CA ALA A 246 -12.59 -14.97 7.08
C ALA A 246 -13.14 -13.91 6.12
N ARG A 247 -14.02 -14.28 5.17
CA ARG A 247 -14.64 -13.35 4.23
C ARG A 247 -15.90 -12.67 4.77
N SER A 248 -16.67 -13.34 5.63
CA SER A 248 -17.91 -12.77 6.17
C SER A 248 -17.64 -11.75 7.27
N ASP A 249 -16.66 -12.04 8.13
CA ASP A 249 -16.47 -11.28 9.38
C ASP A 249 -15.41 -10.17 9.21
N GLY A 250 -14.73 -10.15 8.06
CA GLY A 250 -13.83 -9.08 7.65
C GLY A 250 -12.42 -9.23 8.23
N ASN A 251 -11.43 -9.32 7.35
CA ASN A 251 -10.01 -9.09 7.62
C ASN A 251 -9.41 -8.34 6.42
#